data_AF-A0A968KL14-F1
#
_entry.id   AF-A0A968KL14-F1
#
_cell.length_a   1.000
_cell.length_b   1.000
_cell.length_c   1.000
_cell.angle_alpha   90.00
_cell.angle_beta   90.00
_cell.angle_gamma   90.00
#
_symmetry.space_group_name_H-M   'P 1'
#
loop_
_entity.id
_entity.type
_entity.pdbx_description
1 polymer ?
#
loop_
_entity_poly.entity_id
_entity_poly.type
_entity_poly.pdbx_seq_one_letter_code
_entity_poly.pdbx_strand_id
1 'polypeptide(L)'
;MPSSTSSFKTYEIERIIPRHPWLRLAGMTLGITLLLTLGWEIYCRQQGYAPTLNDTADLWASRRAVLDQEPDRTVLIGASRMLFDFNMDIYEQAMGERPLQLASVGTNPGPYLEDLANHPKFKGTVIVGVVPGLFFAPGGPPIHKPQGNLKRYREWSPTQKGGHHLSIVLENRLAFLQQEDLTMNQLLLSLDIPNRPAARVPPKLPPYFYEVDEERQGGMTDFAERDSGIQKRIQQIWLPLFTPPPFPPGLSESEIHAKVQQMADDVLQATKQRVAKIRKRGGKVVFVRFPSTGGLRELENKITPRAAYWDRLLEVTGAPGIHFEDHPELSGYDCPEWSHLTKSDAAEFTRRLTLIFKKLRAAGSM
;
A
#
# COMPACT_ATOMS: atom_id res chain seq x y z
N MET A 1 6.53 -69.92 21.98
CA MET A 1 6.15 -68.52 22.27
C MET A 1 4.91 -68.20 21.45
N PRO A 2 3.72 -68.04 22.05
CA PRO A 2 2.56 -67.58 21.31
C PRO A 2 2.63 -66.05 21.14
N SER A 3 2.25 -65.61 19.94
CA SER A 3 2.22 -64.22 19.49
C SER A 3 1.22 -63.40 20.33
N SER A 4 1.64 -62.21 20.75
CA SER A 4 0.79 -61.22 21.43
C SER A 4 -0.08 -60.53 20.39
N THR A 5 -1.36 -60.89 20.33
CA THR A 5 -2.37 -60.14 19.56
C THR A 5 -2.83 -58.96 20.41
N SER A 6 -2.32 -57.76 20.09
CA SER A 6 -2.83 -56.50 20.66
C SER A 6 -4.28 -56.31 20.24
N SER A 7 -5.22 -56.36 21.19
CA SER A 7 -6.62 -56.04 20.94
C SER A 7 -6.82 -54.52 20.95
N PHE A 8 -6.75 -53.88 19.78
CA PHE A 8 -7.29 -52.53 19.64
C PHE A 8 -8.82 -52.65 19.65
N LYS A 9 -9.46 -52.42 20.81
CA LYS A 9 -10.91 -52.15 20.87
C LYS A 9 -11.16 -50.84 20.13
N THR A 10 -11.65 -50.91 18.90
CA THR A 10 -12.28 -49.77 18.23
C THR A 10 -13.55 -49.44 19.00
N TYR A 11 -13.52 -48.36 19.78
CA TYR A 11 -14.75 -47.75 20.28
C TYR A 11 -15.50 -47.22 19.07
N GLU A 12 -16.59 -47.88 18.67
CA GLU A 12 -17.54 -47.28 17.73
C GLU A 12 -18.16 -46.08 18.43
N ILE A 13 -17.69 -44.88 18.08
CA ILE A 13 -18.32 -43.63 18.51
C ILE A 13 -19.63 -43.54 17.72
N GLU A 14 -20.69 -44.13 18.27
CA GLU A 14 -22.04 -43.96 17.74
C GLU A 14 -22.47 -42.52 18.02
N ARG A 15 -22.35 -41.65 17.01
CA ARG A 15 -22.77 -40.26 17.12
C ARG A 15 -24.30 -40.23 17.20
N ILE A 16 -24.83 -40.13 18.42
CA ILE A 16 -26.25 -39.90 18.67
C ILE A 16 -26.61 -38.54 18.07
N ILE A 17 -27.30 -38.52 16.92
CA ILE A 17 -27.86 -37.32 16.33
C ILE A 17 -29.27 -37.14 16.90
N PRO A 18 -29.53 -36.10 17.71
CA PRO A 18 -30.85 -35.86 18.27
C PRO A 18 -31.92 -35.75 17.16
N ARG A 19 -33.10 -36.32 17.39
CA ARG A 19 -34.23 -36.21 16.45
C ARG A 19 -34.89 -34.83 16.58
N HIS A 20 -34.40 -33.88 15.81
CA HIS A 20 -34.99 -32.54 15.67
C HIS A 20 -35.44 -32.30 14.22
N PRO A 21 -36.33 -31.32 13.98
CA PRO A 21 -36.70 -30.93 12.62
C PRO A 21 -35.56 -30.12 11.96
N TRP A 22 -34.44 -30.78 11.67
CA TRP A 22 -33.17 -30.17 11.23
C TRP A 22 -33.33 -29.26 10.01
N LEU A 23 -34.17 -29.64 9.04
CA LEU A 23 -34.46 -28.80 7.87
C LEU A 23 -35.17 -27.49 8.23
N ARG A 24 -36.12 -27.54 9.17
CA ARG A 24 -36.82 -26.33 9.65
C ARG A 24 -35.87 -25.43 10.42
N LEU A 25 -35.04 -26.01 11.30
CA LEU A 25 -34.02 -25.26 12.03
C LEU A 25 -33.01 -24.61 11.08
N ALA A 26 -32.50 -25.36 10.10
CA ALA A 26 -31.59 -24.83 9.08
C ALA A 26 -32.23 -23.69 8.27
N GLY A 27 -33.50 -23.83 7.86
CA GLY A 27 -34.24 -22.78 7.17
C GLY A 27 -34.45 -21.53 8.03
N MET A 28 -34.81 -21.70 9.30
CA MET A 28 -34.94 -20.58 10.24
C MET A 28 -33.60 -19.88 10.47
N THR A 29 -32.52 -20.64 10.71
CA THR A 29 -31.18 -20.09 10.86
C THR A 29 -30.75 -19.32 9.62
N LEU A 30 -30.93 -19.89 8.43
CA LEU A 30 -30.61 -19.20 7.17
C LEU A 30 -31.42 -17.91 7.01
N GLY A 31 -32.74 -17.95 7.28
CA GLY A 31 -33.60 -16.77 7.19
C GLY A 31 -33.17 -15.65 8.15
N ILE A 32 -32.86 -15.99 9.41
CA ILE A 32 -32.38 -15.03 10.40
C ILE A 32 -31.02 -14.46 9.99
N THR A 33 -30.07 -15.31 9.55
CA THR A 33 -28.76 -14.85 9.10
C THR A 33 -28.88 -13.90 7.92
N LEU A 34 -29.69 -14.22 6.90
CA LEU A 34 -29.91 -13.34 5.75
C LEU A 34 -30.53 -12.00 6.16
N LEU A 35 -31.53 -12.02 7.04
CA LEU A 35 -32.16 -10.80 7.54
C LEU A 35 -31.17 -9.91 8.29
N LEU A 36 -30.35 -10.49 9.18
CA LEU A 36 -29.35 -9.75 9.93
C LEU A 36 -28.22 -9.22 9.04
N THR A 37 -27.74 -10.00 8.08
CA THR A 37 -26.72 -9.57 7.11
C THR A 37 -27.24 -8.46 6.20
N LEU A 38 -28.49 -8.55 5.75
CA LEU A 38 -29.12 -7.49 4.96
C LEU A 38 -29.30 -6.21 5.80
N GLY A 39 -29.74 -6.33 7.05
CA GLY A 39 -29.83 -5.21 7.97
C GLY A 39 -28.48 -4.54 8.20
N TRP A 40 -27.40 -5.33 8.33
CA TRP A 40 -26.04 -4.83 8.47
C TRP A 40 -25.55 -4.11 7.20
N GLU A 41 -25.77 -4.67 6.01
CA GLU A 41 -25.44 -4.02 4.75
C GLU A 41 -26.15 -2.67 4.58
N ILE A 42 -27.46 -2.62 4.89
CA ILE A 42 -28.24 -1.38 4.83
C ILE A 42 -27.67 -0.35 5.80
N TYR A 43 -27.36 -0.76 7.03
CA TYR A 43 -26.77 0.12 8.04
C TYR A 43 -25.43 0.69 7.58
N CYS A 44 -24.50 -0.15 7.09
CA CYS A 44 -23.20 0.29 6.59
C CYS A 44 -23.34 1.31 5.46
N ARG A 45 -24.25 1.08 4.50
CA ARG A 45 -24.51 2.03 3.42
C ARG A 45 -25.11 3.34 3.91
N GLN A 46 -25.99 3.30 4.91
CA GLN A 46 -26.53 4.51 5.55
C GLN A 46 -25.44 5.33 6.26
N GLN A 47 -24.37 4.69 6.74
CA GLN A 47 -23.19 5.36 7.29
C GLN A 47 -22.24 5.91 6.20
N GLY A 48 -22.55 5.71 4.92
CA GLY A 48 -21.78 6.24 3.80
C GLY A 48 -20.77 5.27 3.17
N TYR A 49 -20.68 4.02 3.64
CA TYR A 49 -19.82 3.03 3.01
C TYR A 49 -20.38 2.59 1.65
N ALA A 50 -19.53 2.56 0.63
CA ALA A 50 -19.83 1.93 -0.63
C ALA A 50 -19.05 0.61 -0.76
N PRO A 51 -19.52 -0.34 -1.59
CA PRO A 51 -18.73 -1.50 -1.96
C PRO A 51 -17.40 -1.06 -2.58
N THR A 52 -16.30 -1.57 -2.05
CA THR A 52 -14.94 -1.27 -2.51
C THR A 52 -14.05 -2.47 -2.27
N LEU A 53 -12.97 -2.59 -3.04
CA LEU A 53 -12.01 -3.66 -2.87
C LEU A 53 -11.07 -3.36 -1.70
N ASN A 54 -10.76 -4.42 -0.96
CA ASN A 54 -9.72 -4.34 0.05
C ASN A 54 -8.33 -4.42 -0.62
N ASP A 55 -7.39 -3.53 -0.28
CA ASP A 55 -5.99 -3.57 -0.76
C ASP A 55 -5.19 -4.69 -0.08
N THR A 56 -5.63 -5.93 -0.31
CA THR A 56 -5.08 -7.15 0.27
C THR A 56 -3.79 -7.58 -0.39
N ALA A 57 -3.02 -8.42 0.30
CA ALA A 57 -1.85 -9.07 -0.29
C ALA A 57 -2.23 -9.97 -1.48
N ASP A 58 -3.45 -10.51 -1.54
CA ASP A 58 -3.95 -11.29 -2.68
C ASP A 58 -4.17 -10.41 -3.90
N LEU A 59 -4.82 -9.25 -3.74
CA LEU A 59 -4.98 -8.27 -4.81
C LEU A 59 -3.62 -7.75 -5.30
N TRP A 60 -2.69 -7.48 -4.39
CA TRP A 60 -1.33 -7.11 -4.79
C TRP A 60 -0.62 -8.25 -5.57
N ALA A 61 -0.71 -9.49 -5.09
CA ALA A 61 -0.11 -10.66 -5.73
C ALA A 61 -0.70 -10.94 -7.12
N SER A 62 -2.01 -10.72 -7.30
CA SER A 62 -2.68 -10.87 -8.60
C SER A 62 -2.13 -9.88 -9.62
N ARG A 63 -1.90 -8.62 -9.22
CA ARG A 63 -1.24 -7.62 -10.08
C ARG A 63 0.21 -8.00 -10.38
N ARG A 64 0.99 -8.39 -9.37
CA ARG A 64 2.40 -8.79 -9.57
C ARG A 64 2.53 -9.98 -10.52
N ALA A 65 1.58 -10.92 -10.52
CA ALA A 65 1.60 -12.08 -11.41
C ALA A 65 1.45 -11.73 -12.90
N VAL A 66 0.85 -10.59 -13.24
CA VAL A 66 0.75 -10.11 -14.64
C VAL A 66 2.13 -9.84 -15.22
N LEU A 67 3.06 -9.32 -14.41
CA LEU A 67 4.39 -8.95 -14.87
C LEU A 67 5.23 -10.13 -15.37
N ASP A 68 4.97 -11.35 -14.89
CA ASP A 68 5.68 -12.55 -15.34
C ASP A 68 5.36 -12.88 -16.81
N GLN A 69 4.18 -12.45 -17.29
CA GLN A 69 3.73 -12.59 -18.68
C GLN A 69 4.07 -11.36 -19.52
N GLU A 70 4.15 -10.19 -18.89
CA GLU A 70 4.39 -8.90 -19.53
C GLU A 70 5.65 -8.18 -18.97
N PRO A 71 6.85 -8.75 -19.15
CA PRO A 71 8.06 -8.27 -18.47
C PRO A 71 8.59 -6.90 -18.95
N ASP A 72 7.97 -6.35 -19.99
CA ASP A 72 8.35 -5.11 -20.66
C ASP A 72 7.48 -3.93 -20.20
N ARG A 73 6.45 -4.23 -19.40
CA ARG A 73 5.45 -3.26 -18.93
C ARG A 73 6.05 -2.22 -18.00
N THR A 74 5.55 -0.99 -18.07
CA THR A 74 5.85 0.04 -17.07
C THR A 74 5.25 -0.37 -15.72
N VAL A 75 6.06 -0.37 -14.66
CA VAL A 75 5.67 -0.74 -13.29
C VAL A 75 5.77 0.45 -12.36
N LEU A 76 4.70 0.71 -11.61
CA LEU A 76 4.64 1.74 -10.58
C LEU A 76 4.95 1.10 -9.22
N ILE A 77 5.97 1.60 -8.52
CA ILE A 77 6.25 1.22 -7.13
C ILE A 77 6.39 2.48 -6.28
N GLY A 78 6.09 2.38 -4.99
CA GLY A 78 6.14 3.54 -4.10
C GLY A 78 5.30 3.35 -2.85
N ALA A 79 5.22 4.42 -2.08
CA ALA A 79 4.31 4.56 -0.96
C ALA A 79 2.89 4.95 -1.42
N SER A 80 2.05 5.42 -0.48
CA SER A 80 0.68 5.88 -0.74
C SER A 80 0.58 6.98 -1.80
N ARG A 81 1.55 7.88 -1.91
CA ARG A 81 1.54 8.95 -2.94
C ARG A 81 1.61 8.41 -4.37
N MET A 82 2.41 7.38 -4.63
CA MET A 82 2.37 6.73 -5.96
C MET A 82 1.06 5.99 -6.20
N LEU A 83 0.41 5.51 -5.14
CA LEU A 83 -0.85 4.80 -5.25
C LEU A 83 -2.03 5.75 -5.49
N PHE A 84 -2.04 6.93 -4.87
CA PHE A 84 -3.17 7.87 -4.88
C PHE A 84 -2.98 9.00 -5.90
N ASP A 85 -1.76 9.51 -6.04
CA ASP A 85 -1.48 10.74 -6.79
C ASP A 85 -1.13 10.46 -8.26
N PHE A 86 -1.26 9.20 -8.70
CA PHE A 86 -0.96 8.75 -10.05
C PHE A 86 -2.18 8.09 -10.71
N ASN A 87 -2.64 8.67 -11.81
CA ASN A 87 -3.78 8.16 -12.56
C ASN A 87 -3.31 7.31 -13.77
N MET A 88 -3.56 6.00 -13.71
CA MET A 88 -3.17 5.04 -14.74
C MET A 88 -3.89 5.26 -16.07
N ASP A 89 -5.15 5.70 -16.06
CA ASP A 89 -5.93 5.93 -17.28
C ASP A 89 -5.40 7.14 -18.06
N ILE A 90 -5.06 8.22 -17.36
CA ILE A 90 -4.40 9.39 -17.96
C ILE A 90 -3.01 9.03 -18.47
N TYR A 91 -2.25 8.21 -17.74
CA TYR A 91 -0.96 7.73 -18.21
C TYR A 91 -1.10 6.90 -19.48
N GLU A 92 -2.05 5.96 -19.54
CA GLU A 92 -2.32 5.11 -20.69
C GLU A 92 -2.69 5.92 -21.93
N GLN A 93 -3.60 6.89 -21.78
CA GLN A 93 -3.98 7.82 -22.84
C GLN A 93 -2.77 8.60 -23.38
N ALA A 94 -1.85 9.00 -22.51
CA ALA A 94 -0.70 9.80 -22.90
C ALA A 94 0.45 8.97 -23.48
N MET A 95 0.73 7.80 -22.92
CA MET A 95 1.93 7.00 -23.17
C MET A 95 1.68 5.78 -24.06
N GLY A 96 0.42 5.45 -24.34
CA GLY A 96 -0.01 4.34 -25.21
C GLY A 96 0.15 2.96 -24.57
N GLU A 97 0.45 2.90 -23.27
CA GLU A 97 0.57 1.66 -22.51
C GLU A 97 -0.03 1.82 -21.12
N ARG A 98 -0.73 0.79 -20.65
CA ARG A 98 -1.26 0.76 -19.29
C ARG A 98 -0.16 0.36 -18.31
N PRO A 99 0.13 1.15 -17.26
CA PRO A 99 1.13 0.75 -16.28
C PRO A 99 0.60 -0.34 -15.35
N LEU A 100 1.48 -0.97 -14.57
CA LEU A 100 1.15 -1.96 -13.55
C LEU A 100 1.40 -1.39 -12.15
N GLN A 101 0.34 -1.23 -11.35
CA GLN A 101 0.41 -0.60 -10.03
C GLN A 101 0.76 -1.57 -8.90
N LEU A 102 1.98 -1.45 -8.37
CA LEU A 102 2.51 -2.24 -7.26
C LEU A 102 2.87 -1.38 -6.03
N ALA A 103 2.63 -0.07 -6.05
CA ALA A 103 2.80 0.78 -4.86
C ALA A 103 1.87 0.35 -3.73
N SER A 104 2.24 0.66 -2.48
CA SER A 104 1.47 0.27 -1.29
C SER A 104 1.53 1.37 -0.24
N VAL A 105 0.39 1.61 0.43
CA VAL A 105 0.28 2.66 1.46
C VAL A 105 1.31 2.50 2.58
N GLY A 106 1.99 3.61 2.93
CA GLY A 106 2.93 3.65 4.04
C GLY A 106 4.17 2.76 3.91
N THR A 107 4.58 2.39 2.68
CA THR A 107 5.67 1.43 2.47
C THR A 107 6.95 2.02 1.89
N ASN A 108 8.06 1.31 2.15
CA ASN A 108 9.33 1.52 1.47
C ASN A 108 9.33 0.72 0.14
N PRO A 109 9.60 1.34 -1.03
CA PRO A 109 9.58 0.64 -2.32
C PRO A 109 10.79 -0.27 -2.56
N GLY A 110 11.81 -0.25 -1.70
CA GLY A 110 13.06 -0.99 -1.84
C GLY A 110 12.88 -2.49 -2.07
N PRO A 111 12.05 -3.23 -1.29
CA PRO A 111 11.78 -4.64 -1.52
C PRO A 111 11.13 -4.92 -2.89
N TYR A 112 10.23 -4.06 -3.36
CA TYR A 112 9.64 -4.21 -4.70
C TYR A 112 10.68 -3.94 -5.80
N LEU A 113 11.50 -2.91 -5.64
CA LEU A 113 12.59 -2.62 -6.56
C LEU A 113 13.60 -3.77 -6.61
N GLU A 114 13.87 -4.43 -5.49
CA GLU A 114 14.70 -5.63 -5.41
C GLU A 114 14.11 -6.82 -6.16
N ASP A 115 12.80 -7.06 -6.00
CA ASP A 115 12.10 -8.11 -6.72
C ASP A 115 12.19 -7.90 -8.25
N LEU A 116 11.92 -6.68 -8.71
CA LEU A 116 12.08 -6.29 -10.13
C LEU A 116 13.54 -6.39 -10.60
N ALA A 117 14.49 -6.02 -9.73
CA ALA A 117 15.92 -6.12 -10.03
C ALA A 117 16.42 -7.57 -10.14
N ASN A 118 15.75 -8.52 -9.47
CA ASN A 118 16.06 -9.94 -9.52
C ASN A 118 15.16 -10.72 -10.49
N HIS A 119 14.12 -10.10 -11.05
CA HIS A 119 13.29 -10.73 -12.07
C HIS A 119 14.06 -10.87 -13.40
N PRO A 120 14.34 -12.11 -13.87
CA PRO A 120 15.33 -12.35 -14.92
C PRO A 120 14.92 -11.80 -16.28
N LYS A 121 13.61 -11.74 -16.55
CA LYS A 121 13.07 -11.28 -17.82
C LYS A 121 12.72 -9.78 -17.83
N PHE A 122 12.71 -9.12 -16.67
CA PHE A 122 12.20 -7.76 -16.57
C PHE A 122 13.13 -6.77 -17.29
N LYS A 123 12.57 -6.08 -18.29
CA LYS A 123 13.24 -5.04 -19.09
C LYS A 123 12.33 -3.83 -19.38
N GLY A 124 11.21 -3.70 -18.66
CA GLY A 124 10.34 -2.53 -18.71
C GLY A 124 10.89 -1.31 -17.94
N THR A 125 10.03 -0.32 -17.75
CA THR A 125 10.34 0.91 -17.03
C THR A 125 9.76 0.87 -15.62
N VAL A 126 10.57 1.17 -14.60
CA VAL A 126 10.10 1.30 -13.22
C VAL A 126 9.96 2.78 -12.87
N ILE A 127 8.76 3.21 -12.52
CA ILE A 127 8.51 4.53 -11.96
C ILE A 127 8.44 4.37 -10.45
N VAL A 128 9.39 4.97 -9.73
CA VAL A 128 9.56 4.83 -8.29
C VAL A 128 9.11 6.10 -7.60
N GLY A 129 7.98 6.05 -6.92
CA GLY A 129 7.50 7.12 -6.05
C GLY A 129 8.33 7.20 -4.78
N VAL A 130 8.93 8.36 -4.52
CA VAL A 130 9.79 8.59 -3.37
C VAL A 130 9.05 9.44 -2.35
N VAL A 131 8.89 8.90 -1.15
CA VAL A 131 8.57 9.66 0.07
C VAL A 131 9.80 9.50 0.95
N PRO A 132 10.69 10.52 1.11
CA PRO A 132 12.01 10.32 1.70
C PRO A 132 12.00 9.60 3.06
N GLY A 133 11.13 10.00 3.99
CA GLY A 133 11.03 9.34 5.30
C GLY A 133 10.71 7.84 5.24
N LEU A 134 9.94 7.40 4.24
CA LEU A 134 9.61 5.98 4.02
C LEU A 134 10.66 5.26 3.18
N PHE A 135 11.20 5.94 2.16
CA PHE A 135 12.21 5.39 1.25
C PHE A 135 13.51 5.04 1.99
N PHE A 136 13.89 5.89 2.93
CA PHE A 136 15.10 5.72 3.75
C PHE A 136 14.83 5.07 5.11
N ALA A 137 13.61 4.56 5.33
CA ALA A 137 13.30 3.83 6.56
C ALA A 137 14.13 2.52 6.62
N PRO A 138 14.92 2.29 7.68
CA PRO A 138 15.83 1.15 7.77
C PRO A 138 15.11 -0.18 8.07
N GLY A 139 13.82 -0.16 8.42
CA GLY A 139 13.07 -1.34 8.84
C GLY A 139 11.66 -1.02 9.33
N GLY A 140 11.06 -1.96 10.05
CA GLY A 140 9.75 -1.79 10.68
C GLY A 140 8.56 -1.91 9.72
N PRO A 141 7.39 -1.36 10.09
CA PRO A 141 6.16 -1.49 9.31
C PRO A 141 6.29 -1.13 7.82
N PRO A 142 7.04 -0.09 7.41
CA PRO A 142 7.22 0.25 6.00
C PRO A 142 7.87 -0.84 5.14
N ILE A 143 8.68 -1.72 5.75
CA ILE A 143 9.37 -2.83 5.07
C ILE A 143 8.57 -4.14 5.18
N HIS A 144 7.86 -4.36 6.28
CA HIS A 144 7.11 -5.60 6.51
C HIS A 144 5.97 -5.81 5.50
N LYS A 145 5.21 -4.75 5.16
CA LYS A 145 4.08 -4.87 4.21
C LYS A 145 4.55 -5.29 2.81
N PRO A 146 5.58 -4.66 2.19
CA PRO A 146 6.14 -5.13 0.93
C PRO A 146 6.65 -6.58 0.96
N GLN A 147 7.35 -6.96 2.03
CA GLN A 147 7.82 -8.34 2.20
C GLN A 147 6.65 -9.33 2.31
N GLY A 148 5.59 -8.97 3.02
CA GLY A 148 4.37 -9.77 3.14
C GLY A 148 3.65 -9.95 1.80
N ASN A 149 3.56 -8.88 1.00
CA ASN A 149 3.00 -8.91 -0.35
C ASN A 149 3.82 -9.81 -1.28
N LEU A 150 5.14 -9.68 -1.27
CA LEU A 150 6.05 -10.55 -2.03
C LEU A 150 5.99 -12.01 -1.57
N LYS A 151 5.89 -12.25 -0.26
CA LYS A 151 5.69 -13.60 0.29
C LYS A 151 4.36 -14.18 -0.20
N ARG A 152 3.27 -13.41 -0.13
CA ARG A 152 1.96 -13.83 -0.64
C ARG A 152 2.04 -14.22 -2.11
N TYR A 153 2.69 -13.41 -2.93
CA TYR A 153 2.91 -13.72 -4.34
C TYR A 153 3.65 -15.04 -4.56
N ARG A 154 4.77 -15.27 -3.85
CA ARG A 154 5.61 -16.47 -4.00
C ARG A 154 4.92 -17.74 -3.50
N GLU A 155 4.09 -17.62 -2.47
CA GLU A 155 3.42 -18.74 -1.79
C GLU A 155 1.92 -18.79 -2.12
N TRP A 156 1.48 -18.18 -3.22
CA TRP A 156 0.05 -18.00 -3.52
C TRP A 156 -0.64 -19.32 -3.90
N SER A 157 -1.29 -19.94 -2.92
CA SER A 157 -1.93 -21.25 -3.08
C SER A 157 -3.19 -21.19 -3.98
N PRO A 158 -3.58 -22.30 -4.62
CA PRO A 158 -4.82 -22.37 -5.40
C PRO A 158 -6.07 -21.98 -4.61
N THR A 159 -6.15 -22.34 -3.33
CA THR A 159 -7.26 -21.97 -2.45
C THR A 159 -7.31 -20.47 -2.20
N GLN A 160 -6.16 -19.82 -1.99
CA GLN A 160 -6.10 -18.36 -1.85
C GLN A 160 -6.48 -17.65 -3.15
N LYS A 161 -6.06 -18.17 -4.31
CA LYS A 161 -6.48 -17.64 -5.62
C LYS A 161 -7.99 -17.75 -5.80
N GLY A 162 -8.57 -18.92 -5.51
CA GLY A 162 -10.02 -19.13 -5.56
C GLY A 162 -10.78 -18.20 -4.61
N GLY A 163 -10.28 -18.06 -3.37
CA GLY A 163 -10.81 -17.11 -2.39
C GLY A 163 -10.75 -15.67 -2.88
N HIS A 164 -9.62 -15.23 -3.45
CA HIS A 164 -9.45 -13.89 -4.01
C HIS A 164 -10.43 -13.58 -5.14
N HIS A 165 -10.65 -14.52 -6.08
CA HIS A 165 -11.64 -14.33 -7.13
C HIS A 165 -13.06 -14.18 -6.58
N LEU A 166 -13.43 -14.98 -5.57
CA LEU A 166 -14.72 -14.84 -4.89
C LEU A 166 -14.81 -13.50 -4.12
N SER A 167 -13.73 -13.11 -3.45
CA SER A 167 -13.64 -11.83 -2.73
C SER A 167 -13.87 -10.64 -3.66
N ILE A 168 -13.22 -10.58 -4.83
CA ILE A 168 -13.47 -9.49 -5.82
C ILE A 168 -14.96 -9.40 -6.16
N VAL A 169 -15.61 -10.53 -6.41
CA VAL A 169 -17.05 -10.57 -6.74
C VAL A 169 -17.90 -10.04 -5.58
N LEU A 170 -17.59 -10.41 -4.34
CA LEU A 170 -18.38 -10.03 -3.17
C LEU A 170 -18.10 -8.59 -2.73
N GLU A 171 -16.84 -8.18 -2.66
CA GLU A 171 -16.39 -6.86 -2.22
C GLU A 171 -16.89 -5.74 -3.14
N ASN A 172 -16.96 -5.99 -4.45
CA ASN A 172 -17.56 -5.06 -5.41
C ASN A 172 -19.09 -4.89 -5.26
N ARG A 173 -19.76 -5.70 -4.41
CA ARG A 173 -21.22 -5.69 -4.24
C ARG A 173 -21.68 -5.37 -2.83
N LEU A 174 -20.88 -5.68 -1.81
CA LEU A 174 -21.27 -5.60 -0.41
C LEU A 174 -20.37 -4.61 0.33
N ALA A 175 -20.96 -3.53 0.85
CA ALA A 175 -20.25 -2.49 1.58
C ALA A 175 -19.73 -2.99 2.94
N PHE A 176 -20.45 -3.91 3.58
CA PHE A 176 -20.05 -4.41 4.90
C PHE A 176 -18.74 -5.21 4.93
N LEU A 177 -18.20 -5.57 3.77
CA LEU A 177 -16.95 -6.33 3.64
C LEU A 177 -15.68 -5.46 3.74
N GLN A 178 -15.81 -4.16 4.04
CA GLN A 178 -14.66 -3.29 4.25
C GLN A 178 -13.83 -3.74 5.47
N GLN A 179 -12.63 -4.27 5.23
CA GLN A 179 -11.75 -4.84 6.25
C GLN A 179 -11.12 -3.81 7.17
N GLU A 180 -10.83 -2.60 6.69
CA GLU A 180 -10.14 -1.59 7.52
C GLU A 180 -11.05 -0.98 8.60
N ASP A 181 -12.38 -1.06 8.43
CA ASP A 181 -13.34 -0.37 9.28
C ASP A 181 -14.39 -1.28 9.93
N LEU A 182 -14.91 -2.27 9.20
CA LEU A 182 -16.16 -2.97 9.55
C LEU A 182 -15.96 -4.39 10.06
N THR A 183 -14.71 -4.85 10.21
CA THR A 183 -14.43 -6.12 10.87
C THR A 183 -14.68 -6.01 12.37
N MET A 184 -15.05 -7.13 13.01
CA MET A 184 -15.29 -7.16 14.45
C MET A 184 -14.12 -6.57 15.25
N ASN A 185 -12.88 -6.86 14.88
CA ASN A 185 -11.70 -6.31 15.54
C ASN A 185 -11.64 -4.78 15.43
N GLN A 186 -11.95 -4.22 14.27
CA GLN A 186 -11.95 -2.76 14.06
C GLN A 186 -13.10 -2.09 14.80
N LEU A 187 -14.28 -2.70 14.81
CA LEU A 187 -15.42 -2.25 15.61
C LEU A 187 -15.09 -2.25 17.11
N LEU A 188 -14.40 -3.27 17.61
CA LEU A 188 -13.96 -3.32 19.01
C LEU A 188 -12.89 -2.25 19.32
N LEU A 189 -11.93 -2.03 18.41
CA LEU A 189 -10.94 -0.95 18.52
C LEU A 189 -11.58 0.44 18.38
N SER A 190 -12.78 0.52 17.83
CA SER A 190 -13.52 1.77 17.67
C SER A 190 -14.27 2.21 18.92
N LEU A 191 -14.43 1.33 19.91
CA LEU A 191 -15.09 1.63 21.18
C LEU A 191 -14.33 2.72 21.93
N ASP A 192 -15.08 3.69 22.46
CA ASP A 192 -14.53 4.82 23.21
C ASP A 192 -14.15 4.39 24.64
N ILE A 193 -13.11 3.57 24.72
CA ILE A 193 -12.54 3.09 25.98
C ILE A 193 -11.31 3.94 26.27
N PRO A 194 -11.26 4.63 27.44
CA PRO A 194 -10.13 5.48 27.76
C PRO A 194 -8.84 4.66 27.83
N ASN A 195 -7.79 5.20 27.21
CA ASN A 195 -6.46 4.62 27.28
C ASN A 195 -5.95 4.63 28.72
N ARG A 196 -5.21 3.58 29.10
CA ARG A 196 -4.54 3.52 30.41
C ARG A 196 -3.52 4.68 30.53
N PRO A 197 -3.24 5.16 31.76
CA PRO A 197 -2.17 6.12 31.98
C PRO A 197 -0.85 5.64 31.34
N ALA A 198 -0.17 6.55 30.62
CA ALA A 198 1.06 6.30 29.88
C ALA A 198 0.98 5.28 28.70
N ALA A 199 -0.21 4.84 28.30
CA ALA A 199 -0.35 4.00 27.11
C ALA A 199 0.06 4.77 25.85
N ARG A 200 0.99 4.19 25.08
CA ARG A 200 1.37 4.68 23.75
C ARG A 200 0.49 3.99 22.73
N VAL A 201 -0.58 4.67 22.34
CA VAL A 201 -1.55 4.15 21.36
C VAL A 201 -1.36 4.88 20.05
N PRO A 202 -1.23 4.17 18.92
CA PRO A 202 -1.16 4.83 17.63
C PRO A 202 -2.45 5.63 17.40
N PRO A 203 -2.37 6.76 16.69
CA PRO A 203 -3.58 7.50 16.36
C PRO A 203 -4.52 6.63 15.52
N LYS A 204 -5.82 6.70 15.84
CA LYS A 204 -6.85 6.04 15.04
C LYS A 204 -6.98 6.77 13.71
N LEU A 205 -6.56 6.10 12.64
CA LEU A 205 -6.77 6.55 11.25
C LEU A 205 -8.26 6.75 10.99
N PRO A 206 -8.65 7.73 10.16
CA PRO A 206 -10.05 7.92 9.82
C PRO A 206 -10.56 6.73 9.00
N PRO A 207 -11.86 6.42 9.13
CA PRO A 207 -12.45 5.38 8.32
C PRO A 207 -12.52 5.80 6.85
N TYR A 208 -12.57 4.81 5.97
CA TYR A 208 -12.87 5.01 4.56
C TYR A 208 -11.95 6.04 3.88
N PHE A 209 -10.66 6.02 4.21
CA PHE A 209 -9.71 7.04 3.78
C PHE A 209 -9.38 6.98 2.27
N TYR A 210 -9.23 5.76 1.74
CA TYR A 210 -8.90 5.52 0.35
C TYR A 210 -9.65 4.29 -0.19
N GLU A 211 -9.67 4.18 -1.51
CA GLU A 211 -10.22 3.04 -2.22
C GLU A 211 -9.27 2.63 -3.35
N VAL A 212 -9.43 1.39 -3.82
CA VAL A 212 -8.70 0.83 -4.97
C VAL A 212 -9.65 0.05 -5.89
N ASP A 213 -9.36 0.05 -7.19
CA ASP A 213 -10.03 -0.81 -8.16
C ASP A 213 -9.33 -2.17 -8.34
N GLU A 214 -9.86 -3.02 -9.24
CA GLU A 214 -9.31 -4.36 -9.55
C GLU A 214 -7.87 -4.31 -10.09
N GLU A 215 -7.45 -3.19 -10.65
CA GLU A 215 -6.10 -2.97 -11.15
C GLU A 215 -5.18 -2.26 -10.15
N ARG A 216 -5.73 -1.98 -8.96
CA ARG A 216 -5.13 -1.20 -7.88
C ARG A 216 -4.91 0.26 -8.23
N GLN A 217 -5.66 0.85 -9.16
CA GLN A 217 -5.76 2.31 -9.23
C GLN A 217 -6.36 2.78 -7.92
N GLY A 218 -5.60 3.56 -7.16
CA GLY A 218 -6.01 4.04 -5.86
C GLY A 218 -6.30 5.53 -5.87
N GLY A 219 -7.01 5.98 -4.83
CA GLY A 219 -7.25 7.40 -4.60
C GLY A 219 -7.89 7.65 -3.25
N MET A 220 -7.72 8.86 -2.73
CA MET A 220 -8.46 9.34 -1.57
C MET A 220 -9.96 9.31 -1.88
N THR A 221 -10.78 8.82 -0.94
CA THR A 221 -12.23 8.81 -1.15
C THR A 221 -12.79 10.23 -1.14
N ASP A 222 -13.91 10.45 -1.82
CA ASP A 222 -14.65 11.71 -1.80
C ASP A 222 -15.07 12.10 -0.37
N PHE A 223 -15.25 11.11 0.51
CA PHE A 223 -15.54 11.31 1.93
C PHE A 223 -14.37 11.99 2.64
N ALA A 224 -13.16 11.44 2.52
CA ALA A 224 -11.96 12.04 3.09
C ALA A 224 -11.59 13.39 2.44
N GLU A 225 -11.89 13.55 1.15
CA GLU A 225 -11.64 14.79 0.41
C GLU A 225 -12.59 15.95 0.79
N ARG A 226 -13.82 15.68 1.22
CA ARG A 226 -14.80 16.75 1.49
C ARG A 226 -14.94 17.11 2.97
N ASP A 227 -14.59 16.20 3.87
CA ASP A 227 -14.71 16.43 5.30
C ASP A 227 -13.46 17.12 5.88
N SER A 228 -13.56 18.44 6.06
CA SER A 228 -12.49 19.25 6.65
C SER A 228 -12.12 18.87 8.10
N GLY A 229 -13.04 18.26 8.85
CA GLY A 229 -12.78 17.77 10.20
C GLY A 229 -11.89 16.53 10.17
N ILE A 230 -12.18 15.60 9.26
CA ILE A 230 -11.38 14.42 9.00
C ILE A 230 -9.99 14.81 8.48
N GLN A 231 -9.91 15.76 7.54
CA GLN A 231 -8.63 16.28 7.04
C GLN A 231 -7.76 16.81 8.16
N LYS A 232 -8.29 17.70 9.00
CA LYS A 232 -7.55 18.24 10.16
C LYS A 232 -7.10 17.13 11.11
N ARG A 233 -7.95 16.12 11.32
CA ARG A 233 -7.55 14.95 12.12
C ARG A 233 -6.38 14.22 11.49
N ILE A 234 -6.44 13.91 10.19
CA ILE A 234 -5.36 13.23 9.46
C ILE A 234 -4.06 14.04 9.50
N GLN A 235 -4.13 15.35 9.31
CA GLN A 235 -2.99 16.26 9.41
C GLN A 235 -2.25 16.08 10.75
N GLN A 236 -2.99 15.95 11.87
CA GLN A 236 -2.40 15.68 13.19
C GLN A 236 -1.83 14.27 13.33
N ILE A 237 -2.27 13.31 12.53
CA ILE A 237 -1.75 11.93 12.51
C ILE A 237 -0.41 11.87 11.77
N TRP A 238 -0.25 12.64 10.71
CA TRP A 238 0.98 12.62 9.91
C TRP A 238 2.21 13.10 10.65
N LEU A 239 2.08 14.14 11.49
CA LEU A 239 3.21 14.67 12.25
C LEU A 239 3.92 13.60 13.10
N PRO A 240 3.24 12.87 14.01
CA PRO A 240 3.89 11.80 14.77
C PRO A 240 4.27 10.58 13.92
N LEU A 241 3.51 10.27 12.86
CA LEU A 241 3.80 9.12 12.01
C LEU A 241 5.08 9.28 11.17
N PHE A 242 5.38 10.51 10.72
CA PHE A 242 6.57 10.85 9.95
C PHE A 242 7.75 11.32 10.82
N THR A 243 7.55 11.46 12.13
CA THR A 243 8.63 11.73 13.07
C THR A 243 9.31 10.41 13.44
N PRO A 244 10.61 10.23 13.14
CA PRO A 244 11.33 9.03 13.54
C PRO A 244 11.27 8.81 15.05
N PRO A 245 11.20 7.55 15.52
CA PRO A 245 11.28 7.27 16.95
C PRO A 245 12.61 7.81 17.52
N PRO A 246 12.63 8.24 18.79
CA PRO A 246 13.86 8.70 19.42
C PRO A 246 14.90 7.57 19.45
N PHE A 247 16.16 7.93 19.24
CA PHE A 247 17.27 6.99 19.39
C PHE A 247 17.39 6.51 20.85
N PRO A 248 17.92 5.30 21.09
CA PRO A 248 18.17 4.81 22.45
C PRO A 248 19.01 5.80 23.26
N PRO A 249 18.73 5.95 24.57
CA PRO A 249 19.51 6.84 25.42
C PRO A 249 20.97 6.39 25.49
N GLY A 250 21.89 7.36 25.60
CA GLY A 250 23.33 7.10 25.73
C GLY A 250 24.15 7.27 24.45
N LEU A 251 23.53 7.62 23.32
CA LEU A 251 24.23 8.06 22.12
C LEU A 251 24.38 9.58 22.10
N SER A 252 25.58 10.06 21.77
CA SER A 252 25.83 11.47 21.47
C SER A 252 25.17 11.88 20.14
N GLU A 253 24.97 13.18 19.94
CA GLU A 253 24.39 13.71 18.70
C GLU A 253 25.21 13.35 17.46
N SER A 254 26.54 13.31 17.57
CA SER A 254 27.44 12.93 16.47
C SER A 254 27.32 11.44 16.11
N GLU A 255 27.16 10.56 17.10
CA GLU A 255 26.92 9.13 16.87
C GLU A 255 25.56 8.88 16.23
N ILE A 256 24.51 9.61 16.68
CA ILE A 256 23.19 9.56 16.06
C ILE A 256 23.29 10.00 14.60
N HIS A 257 23.93 11.14 14.34
CA HIS A 257 24.11 11.65 12.99
C HIS A 257 24.86 10.65 12.09
N ALA A 258 25.96 10.09 12.58
CA ALA A 258 26.74 9.08 11.86
C ALA A 258 25.91 7.83 11.54
N LYS A 259 25.09 7.34 12.49
CA LYS A 259 24.19 6.21 12.26
C LYS A 259 23.13 6.51 11.21
N VAL A 260 22.51 7.69 11.26
CA VAL A 260 21.51 8.11 10.25
C VAL A 260 22.15 8.18 8.86
N GLN A 261 23.34 8.79 8.75
CA GLN A 261 24.07 8.86 7.49
C GLN A 261 24.42 7.48 6.95
N GLN A 262 24.93 6.58 7.80
CA GLN A 262 25.24 5.21 7.40
C GLN A 262 23.99 4.47 6.89
N MET A 263 22.86 4.57 7.60
CA MET A 263 21.60 3.95 7.17
C MET A 263 21.13 4.50 5.82
N ALA A 264 21.25 5.81 5.61
CA ALA A 264 20.91 6.43 4.34
C ALA A 264 21.83 5.93 3.21
N ASP A 265 23.15 5.87 3.48
CA ASP A 265 24.15 5.37 2.53
C ASP A 265 23.91 3.91 2.14
N ASP A 266 23.56 3.05 3.10
CA ASP A 266 23.24 1.64 2.84
C ASP A 266 22.02 1.51 1.90
N VAL A 267 20.97 2.32 2.13
CA VAL A 267 19.79 2.37 1.26
C VAL A 267 20.16 2.88 -0.15
N LEU A 268 21.03 3.89 -0.26
CA LEU A 268 21.50 4.42 -1.53
C LEU A 268 22.31 3.37 -2.30
N GLN A 269 23.24 2.68 -1.65
CA GLN A 269 24.04 1.63 -2.29
C GLN A 269 23.18 0.45 -2.74
N ALA A 270 22.25 -0.01 -1.89
CA ALA A 270 21.30 -1.06 -2.28
C ALA A 270 20.45 -0.63 -3.49
N THR A 271 19.96 0.62 -3.49
CA THR A 271 19.19 1.18 -4.60
C THR A 271 20.03 1.26 -5.88
N LYS A 272 21.26 1.75 -5.80
CA LYS A 272 22.20 1.79 -6.94
C LYS A 272 22.40 0.42 -7.56
N GLN A 273 22.63 -0.61 -6.75
CA GLN A 273 22.80 -1.98 -7.23
C GLN A 273 21.54 -2.50 -7.93
N ARG A 274 20.36 -2.24 -7.38
CA ARG A 274 19.07 -2.63 -7.97
C ARG A 274 18.82 -1.91 -9.31
N VAL A 275 19.05 -0.60 -9.36
CA VAL A 275 18.96 0.20 -10.59
C VAL A 275 19.92 -0.32 -11.66
N ALA A 276 21.18 -0.59 -11.28
CA ALA A 276 22.19 -1.13 -12.20
C ALA A 276 21.78 -2.50 -12.77
N LYS A 277 21.22 -3.40 -11.94
CA LYS A 277 20.70 -4.70 -12.39
C LYS A 277 19.59 -4.55 -13.43
N ILE A 278 18.62 -3.66 -13.19
CA ILE A 278 17.51 -3.38 -14.13
C ILE A 278 18.06 -2.83 -15.45
N ARG A 279 18.92 -1.81 -15.38
CA ARG A 279 19.54 -1.18 -16.56
C ARG A 279 20.40 -2.14 -17.37
N LYS A 280 21.12 -3.05 -16.73
CA LYS A 280 21.93 -4.09 -17.42
C LYS A 280 21.08 -4.99 -18.33
N ARG A 281 19.78 -5.13 -18.03
CA ARG A 281 18.82 -5.90 -18.85
C ARG A 281 18.07 -5.06 -19.88
N GLY A 282 18.39 -3.77 -20.01
CA GLY A 282 17.71 -2.84 -20.90
C GLY A 282 16.52 -2.11 -20.27
N GLY A 283 16.15 -2.44 -19.03
CA GLY A 283 15.10 -1.74 -18.30
C GLY A 283 15.49 -0.32 -17.89
N LYS A 284 14.50 0.49 -17.54
CA LYS A 284 14.67 1.88 -17.13
C LYS A 284 14.16 2.08 -15.71
N VAL A 285 14.69 3.08 -15.02
CA VAL A 285 14.23 3.47 -13.69
C VAL A 285 14.15 4.98 -13.64
N VAL A 286 13.01 5.51 -13.22
CA VAL A 286 12.75 6.94 -13.02
C VAL A 286 12.22 7.16 -11.62
N PHE A 287 12.78 8.11 -10.89
CA PHE A 287 12.29 8.51 -9.57
C PHE A 287 11.29 9.67 -9.70
N VAL A 288 10.21 9.64 -8.92
CA VAL A 288 9.22 10.72 -8.88
C VAL A 288 8.97 11.13 -7.44
N ARG A 289 9.11 12.41 -7.14
CA ARG A 289 8.68 13.01 -5.88
C ARG A 289 7.35 13.73 -6.09
N PHE A 290 6.28 13.13 -5.60
CA PHE A 290 4.94 13.71 -5.58
C PHE A 290 4.82 14.86 -4.56
N PRO A 291 3.84 15.75 -4.74
CA PRO A 291 3.56 16.83 -3.80
C PRO A 291 3.34 16.37 -2.35
N SER A 292 3.61 17.28 -1.42
CA SER A 292 3.05 17.37 -0.06
C SER A 292 2.94 18.84 0.28
N THR A 293 2.01 19.19 1.17
CA THR A 293 1.79 20.58 1.58
C THR A 293 1.77 20.75 3.10
N GLY A 294 1.58 21.98 3.54
CA GLY A 294 1.39 22.35 4.95
C GLY A 294 2.45 21.82 5.91
N GLY A 295 2.03 21.51 7.14
CA GLY A 295 2.91 21.10 8.22
C GLY A 295 3.67 19.80 7.95
N LEU A 296 3.14 18.90 7.13
CA LEU A 296 3.87 17.69 6.75
C LEU A 296 5.06 18.02 5.84
N ARG A 297 4.88 18.91 4.85
CA ARG A 297 5.99 19.31 3.97
C ARG A 297 7.10 20.02 4.76
N GLU A 298 6.73 20.88 5.71
CA GLU A 298 7.66 21.54 6.63
C GLU A 298 8.45 20.51 7.45
N LEU A 299 7.76 19.50 8.00
CA LEU A 299 8.38 18.42 8.76
C LEU A 299 9.34 17.60 7.89
N GLU A 300 8.93 17.22 6.68
CA GLU A 300 9.77 16.49 5.72
C GLU A 300 11.01 17.29 5.32
N ASN A 301 10.90 18.61 5.15
CA ASN A 301 12.04 19.48 4.87
C ASN A 301 13.04 19.54 6.03
N LYS A 302 12.56 19.42 7.27
CA LYS A 302 13.40 19.39 8.46
C LYS A 302 14.08 18.03 8.66
N ILE A 303 13.33 16.94 8.53
CA ILE A 303 13.80 15.58 8.88
C ILE A 303 14.52 14.92 7.71
N THR A 304 14.02 15.12 6.50
CA THR A 304 14.55 14.54 5.26
C THR A 304 14.82 15.63 4.21
N PRO A 305 15.72 16.58 4.50
CA PRO A 305 16.02 17.68 3.59
C PRO A 305 16.46 17.17 2.22
N ARG A 306 15.96 17.80 1.16
CA ARG A 306 16.16 17.40 -0.24
C ARG A 306 17.63 17.12 -0.57
N ALA A 307 18.53 18.05 -0.22
CA ALA A 307 19.96 17.95 -0.50
C ALA A 307 20.61 16.69 0.10
N ALA A 308 20.17 16.24 1.28
CA ALA A 308 20.74 15.09 1.96
C ALA A 308 20.12 13.75 1.52
N TYR A 309 19.00 13.75 0.81
CA TYR A 309 18.23 12.54 0.50
C TYR A 309 17.87 12.42 -0.98
N TRP A 310 17.03 13.31 -1.51
CA TRP A 310 16.56 13.25 -2.89
C TRP A 310 17.70 13.52 -3.88
N ASP A 311 18.49 14.59 -3.68
CA ASP A 311 19.55 14.93 -4.61
C ASP A 311 20.66 13.85 -4.59
N ARG A 312 21.01 13.34 -3.41
CA ARG A 312 21.93 12.20 -3.25
C ARG A 312 21.42 10.92 -3.91
N LEU A 313 20.11 10.65 -3.87
CA LEU A 313 19.51 9.51 -4.55
C LEU A 313 19.75 9.56 -6.06
N LEU A 314 19.53 10.72 -6.69
CA LEU A 314 19.75 10.89 -8.12
C LEU A 314 21.24 10.81 -8.46
N GLU A 315 22.10 11.47 -7.67
CA GLU A 315 23.55 11.43 -7.85
C GLU A 315 24.11 10.01 -7.78
N VAL A 316 23.79 9.26 -6.72
CA VAL A 316 24.37 7.93 -6.47
C VAL A 316 23.88 6.89 -7.48
N THR A 317 22.62 6.97 -7.90
CA THR A 317 22.01 6.01 -8.83
C THR A 317 22.23 6.37 -10.31
N GLY A 318 22.47 7.65 -10.61
CA GLY A 318 22.49 8.18 -11.97
C GLY A 318 21.16 7.99 -12.71
N ALA A 319 20.04 7.85 -11.98
CA ALA A 319 18.71 7.73 -12.57
C ALA A 319 18.02 9.09 -12.70
N PRO A 320 17.24 9.31 -13.76
CA PRO A 320 16.44 10.53 -13.87
C PRO A 320 15.46 10.62 -12.70
N GLY A 321 15.30 11.83 -12.19
CA GLY A 321 14.33 12.16 -11.14
C GLY A 321 13.44 13.30 -11.59
N ILE A 322 12.17 13.24 -11.22
CA ILE A 322 11.21 14.32 -11.40
C ILE A 322 10.74 14.75 -10.01
N HIS A 323 11.18 15.92 -9.57
CA HIS A 323 10.69 16.51 -8.33
C HIS A 323 9.60 17.53 -8.64
N PHE A 324 8.44 17.45 -7.99
CA PHE A 324 7.34 18.37 -8.30
C PHE A 324 7.74 19.86 -8.17
N GLU A 325 8.63 20.20 -7.23
CA GLU A 325 9.17 21.56 -7.06
C GLU A 325 10.13 22.02 -8.18
N ASP A 326 10.67 21.12 -9.00
CA ASP A 326 11.58 21.48 -10.11
C ASP A 326 10.83 21.91 -11.37
N HIS A 327 9.51 21.70 -11.40
CA HIS A 327 8.67 21.89 -12.56
C HIS A 327 7.49 22.80 -12.20
N PRO A 328 7.43 24.04 -12.69
CA PRO A 328 6.31 24.94 -12.41
C PRO A 328 4.95 24.30 -12.74
N GLU A 329 4.88 23.48 -13.79
CA GLU A 329 3.67 22.76 -14.17
C GLU A 329 3.25 21.67 -13.15
N LEU A 330 4.17 21.13 -12.38
CA LEU A 330 3.90 20.15 -11.31
C LEU A 330 3.76 20.79 -9.92
N SER A 331 3.90 22.12 -9.84
CA SER A 331 3.77 22.88 -8.61
C SER A 331 2.35 23.45 -8.43
N GLY A 332 2.03 23.91 -7.22
CA GLY A 332 0.79 24.65 -6.93
C GLY A 332 -0.42 23.81 -6.53
N TYR A 333 -0.25 22.51 -6.27
CA TYR A 333 -1.30 21.67 -5.69
C TYR A 333 -1.42 21.89 -4.18
N ASP A 334 -2.62 21.73 -3.64
CA ASP A 334 -2.87 21.69 -2.20
C ASP A 334 -3.41 20.32 -1.78
N CYS A 335 -2.63 19.59 -0.98
CA CYS A 335 -3.05 18.30 -0.44
C CYS A 335 -3.99 18.53 0.75
N PRO A 336 -5.27 18.10 0.71
CA PRO A 336 -6.25 18.44 1.76
C PRO A 336 -5.81 17.98 3.16
N GLU A 337 -5.14 16.84 3.22
CA GLU A 337 -4.57 16.28 4.44
C GLU A 337 -3.03 16.32 4.47
N TRP A 338 -2.42 17.20 3.68
CA TRP A 338 -0.98 17.47 3.55
C TRP A 338 -0.10 16.42 2.85
N SER A 339 -0.58 15.20 2.58
CA SER A 339 0.22 14.13 1.98
C SER A 339 -0.20 13.71 0.57
N HIS A 340 -1.48 13.77 0.22
CA HIS A 340 -2.05 13.20 -0.99
C HIS A 340 -2.88 14.23 -1.76
N LEU A 341 -2.86 14.10 -3.09
CA LEU A 341 -3.71 14.85 -3.98
C LEU A 341 -5.15 14.34 -3.91
N THR A 342 -6.11 15.22 -4.25
CA THR A 342 -7.47 14.80 -4.59
C THR A 342 -7.45 13.94 -5.85
N LYS A 343 -8.53 13.19 -6.11
CA LYS A 343 -8.61 12.41 -7.37
C LYS A 343 -8.52 13.30 -8.61
N SER A 344 -9.13 14.49 -8.57
CA SER A 344 -9.07 15.44 -9.68
C SER A 344 -7.66 15.97 -9.90
N ASP A 345 -6.97 16.31 -8.81
CA ASP A 345 -5.61 16.85 -8.86
C ASP A 345 -4.61 15.76 -9.26
N ALA A 346 -4.79 14.52 -8.82
CA ALA A 346 -3.98 13.38 -9.27
C ALA A 346 -4.09 13.17 -10.78
N ALA A 347 -5.29 13.31 -11.37
CA ALA A 347 -5.48 13.22 -12.81
C ALA A 347 -4.78 14.36 -13.57
N GLU A 348 -4.91 15.60 -13.10
CA GLU A 348 -4.23 16.77 -13.70
C GLU A 348 -2.70 16.70 -13.52
N PHE A 349 -2.23 16.33 -12.33
CA PHE A 349 -0.82 16.11 -12.03
C PHE A 349 -0.24 15.06 -12.97
N THR A 350 -0.91 13.91 -13.12
CA THR A 350 -0.46 12.85 -14.02
C THR A 350 -0.44 13.31 -15.47
N ARG A 351 -1.45 14.08 -15.91
CA ARG A 351 -1.47 14.66 -17.27
C ARG A 351 -0.21 15.49 -17.53
N ARG A 352 0.16 16.36 -16.60
CA ARG A 352 1.37 17.20 -16.73
C ARG A 352 2.66 16.40 -16.59
N LEU A 353 2.70 15.44 -15.67
CA LEU A 353 3.83 14.53 -15.47
C LEU A 353 4.15 13.73 -16.74
N THR A 354 3.13 13.26 -17.46
CA THR A 354 3.34 12.49 -18.71
C THR A 354 4.01 13.32 -19.82
N LEU A 355 3.85 14.65 -19.83
CA LEU A 355 4.57 15.52 -20.77
C LEU A 355 6.08 15.49 -20.51
N ILE A 356 6.48 15.41 -19.24
CA ILE A 356 7.89 15.28 -18.84
C ILE A 356 8.39 13.86 -19.15
N PHE A 357 7.59 12.82 -18.90
CA PHE A 357 7.92 11.45 -19.30
C PHE A 357 8.14 11.30 -20.80
N LYS A 358 7.32 11.97 -21.65
CA LYS A 358 7.53 11.98 -23.10
C LYS A 358 8.89 12.58 -23.48
N LYS A 359 9.31 13.66 -22.82
CA LYS A 359 10.66 14.25 -23.02
C LYS A 359 11.76 13.27 -22.61
N LEU A 360 11.61 12.60 -21.47
CA LEU A 360 12.59 11.59 -21.01
C LEU A 360 12.66 10.37 -21.93
N ARG A 361 11.52 9.90 -22.43
CA ARG A 361 11.44 8.79 -23.41
C ARG A 361 12.10 9.17 -24.72
N ALA A 362 11.87 10.38 -25.23
CA ALA A 362 12.54 10.89 -26.43
C ALA A 362 14.07 10.98 -26.26
N ALA A 363 14.55 11.25 -25.04
CA ALA A 363 15.98 11.24 -24.70
C ALA A 363 16.56 9.83 -24.43
N GLY A 364 15.76 8.76 -24.49
CA GLY A 364 16.18 7.40 -24.18
C GLY A 364 16.42 7.11 -22.69
N SER A 365 16.02 8.04 -21.82
CA SER A 365 16.21 7.98 -20.36
C SER A 365 15.06 7.29 -19.62
N MET A 366 13.94 7.03 -20.30
CA MET A 366 12.74 6.38 -19.78
C MET A 366 12.11 5.39 -20.77
#